data_AF-A0A6M2D4W7-F1
#
_entry.id   AF-A0A6M2D4W7-F1
#
_cell.length_a   1.000
_cell.length_b   1.000
_cell.length_c   1.000
_cell.angle_alpha   90.00
_cell.angle_beta   90.00
_cell.angle_gamma   90.00
#
_symmetry.space_group_name_H-M   'P 1'
#
loop_
_entity.id
_entity.type
_entity.pdbx_description
1 polymer ?
#
loop_
_entity_poly.entity_id
_entity_poly.type
_entity_poly.pdbx_seq_one_letter_code
_entity_poly.pdbx_strand_id
1 'polypeptide(L)'
;MAGKITLLFFFIIVINAFLKNVKAHQETALHAPARQGIHPFWNQTQHLRPRPPSKQCQRNEEYKKCVSGSCREGRCNYLRKGWPDACTLDCVSGCFCKRGYFRNYRRKCVLGYRCFQEIIPYGSKLQE
;
A
#
# COMPACT_ATOMS: atom_id res chain seq x y z
N MET A 1 -0.66 -43.24 -22.55
CA MET A 1 -1.29 -41.97 -23.02
C MET A 1 -2.26 -41.34 -21.99
N ALA A 2 -2.77 -42.09 -21.00
CA ALA A 2 -3.68 -41.57 -19.96
C ALA A 2 -3.04 -40.56 -18.98
N GLY A 3 -1.78 -40.75 -18.56
CA GLY A 3 -1.14 -39.89 -17.55
C GLY A 3 -0.94 -38.42 -17.97
N LYS A 4 -0.72 -38.16 -19.27
CA LYS A 4 -0.62 -36.78 -19.80
C LYS A 4 -1.96 -36.06 -19.78
N ILE A 5 -3.05 -36.79 -20.04
CA ILE A 5 -4.41 -36.26 -20.00
C ILE A 5 -4.78 -35.89 -18.56
N THR A 6 -4.46 -36.76 -17.59
CA THR A 6 -4.67 -36.50 -16.17
C THR A 6 -3.89 -35.26 -15.69
N LEU A 7 -2.61 -35.13 -16.07
CA LEU A 7 -1.80 -33.95 -15.75
C LEU A 7 -2.38 -32.65 -16.33
N LEU A 8 -2.84 -32.68 -17.59
CA LEU A 8 -3.47 -31.52 -18.23
C LEU A 8 -4.76 -31.11 -17.50
N PHE A 9 -5.60 -32.07 -17.11
CA PHE A 9 -6.80 -31.78 -16.31
C PHE A 9 -6.47 -31.15 -14.96
N PHE A 10 -5.46 -31.66 -14.25
CA PHE A 10 -5.00 -31.06 -12.98
C PHE A 10 -4.48 -29.63 -13.19
N PHE A 11 -3.68 -29.37 -14.22
CA PHE A 11 -3.19 -28.03 -14.54
C PHE A 11 -4.33 -27.05 -14.84
N ILE A 12 -5.35 -27.47 -15.60
CA ILE A 12 -6.52 -26.64 -15.90
C ILE A 12 -7.29 -26.31 -14.62
N ILE A 13 -7.50 -27.28 -13.71
CA ILE A 13 -8.20 -27.06 -12.44
C ILE A 13 -7.45 -26.03 -11.57
N VAL A 14 -6.12 -26.17 -11.46
CA VAL A 14 -5.27 -25.25 -10.67
C VAL A 14 -5.30 -23.83 -11.25
N ILE A 15 -5.19 -23.68 -12.57
CA ILE A 15 -5.26 -22.37 -13.23
C ILE A 15 -6.63 -21.70 -12.98
N ASN A 16 -7.73 -22.45 -13.13
CA ASN A 16 -9.07 -21.92 -12.88
C ASN A 16 -9.27 -21.50 -11.41
N ALA A 17 -8.74 -22.25 -10.45
CA ALA A 17 -8.78 -21.89 -9.03
C ALA A 17 -7.99 -20.59 -8.74
N PHE A 18 -6.80 -20.45 -9.32
CA PHE A 18 -5.99 -19.23 -9.20
C PHE A 18 -6.67 -18.00 -9.82
N LEU A 19 -7.28 -18.13 -11.00
CA LEU A 19 -8.01 -17.03 -11.65
C LEU A 19 -9.25 -16.60 -10.84
N LYS A 20 -9.91 -17.52 -10.14
CA LYS A 20 -11.00 -17.18 -9.20
C LYS A 20 -10.50 -16.43 -7.96
N ASN A 21 -9.32 -16.77 -7.44
CA ASN A 21 -8.68 -16.04 -6.33
C ASN A 21 -8.28 -14.60 -6.69
N VAL A 22 -7.95 -14.32 -7.96
CA VAL A 22 -7.59 -12.96 -8.41
C VAL A 22 -8.82 -12.03 -8.51
N LYS A 23 -10.01 -12.57 -8.81
CA LYS A 23 -11.25 -11.78 -8.94
C LYS A 23 -11.88 -11.34 -7.62
N ALA A 24 -11.52 -11.96 -6.49
CA ALA A 24 -12.14 -11.67 -5.19
C ALA A 24 -11.61 -10.42 -4.47
N HIS A 25 -10.59 -9.72 -5.00
CA HIS A 25 -9.97 -8.56 -4.34
C HIS A 25 -10.24 -7.19 -4.97
N GLN A 26 -11.09 -7.11 -6.02
CA GLN A 26 -11.26 -5.87 -6.80
C GLN A 26 -12.67 -5.25 -6.76
N GLU A 27 -13.54 -5.68 -5.86
CA GLU A 27 -14.84 -4.99 -5.63
C GLU A 27 -15.05 -4.74 -4.13
N THR A 28 -14.39 -3.71 -3.62
CA THR A 28 -14.76 -3.01 -2.38
C THR A 28 -14.15 -1.61 -2.42
N ALA A 29 -14.48 -0.88 -3.46
CA ALA A 29 -14.13 0.53 -3.59
C ALA A 29 -15.21 1.28 -4.37
N LEU A 30 -16.48 1.13 -3.96
CA LEU A 30 -17.51 2.08 -4.37
C LEU A 30 -18.61 2.12 -3.31
N HIS A 31 -18.91 3.32 -2.83
CA HIS A 31 -20.02 3.71 -1.97
C HIS A 31 -19.86 3.56 -0.44
N ALA A 32 -18.99 4.39 0.14
CA ALA A 32 -19.28 4.96 1.46
C ALA A 32 -20.05 6.28 1.24
N PRO A 33 -21.27 6.45 1.79
CA PRO A 33 -22.00 7.71 1.66
C PRO A 33 -21.32 8.81 2.48
N ALA A 34 -21.06 9.95 1.83
CA ALA A 34 -20.60 11.15 2.52
C ALA A 34 -21.71 11.63 3.47
N ARG A 35 -21.50 11.55 4.79
CA ARG A 35 -22.36 12.28 5.74
C ARG A 35 -22.14 13.78 5.51
N GLN A 36 -23.18 14.46 5.01
CA GLN A 36 -23.29 15.91 5.05
C GLN A 36 -23.51 16.34 6.51
N GLY A 37 -22.43 16.66 7.20
CA GLY A 37 -22.49 17.42 8.44
C GLY A 37 -22.58 18.90 8.13
N ILE A 38 -23.70 19.54 8.45
CA ILE A 38 -23.83 21.00 8.50
C ILE A 38 -23.00 21.45 9.71
N HIS A 39 -21.78 21.94 9.47
CA HIS A 39 -20.96 22.55 10.52
C HIS A 39 -21.13 24.09 10.45
N PRO A 40 -21.29 24.79 11.59
CA PRO A 40 -21.43 26.23 11.61
C PRO A 40 -20.18 26.93 11.04
N PHE A 41 -20.45 27.89 10.16
CA PHE A 41 -19.53 28.76 9.44
C PHE A 41 -18.85 29.76 10.41
N TRP A 42 -17.68 29.43 10.95
CA TRP A 42 -16.77 30.43 11.53
C TRP A 42 -15.28 30.10 11.27
N ASN A 43 -14.59 31.06 10.63
CA ASN A 43 -13.16 31.18 10.38
C ASN A 43 -12.46 30.15 9.48
N GLN A 44 -12.62 30.32 8.17
CA GLN A 44 -11.82 29.64 7.16
C GLN A 44 -10.76 30.55 6.55
N THR A 45 -9.64 30.74 7.26
CA THR A 45 -8.41 31.32 6.70
C THR A 45 -7.30 30.28 6.45
N GLN A 46 -7.62 28.98 6.34
CA GLN A 46 -6.59 27.93 6.11
C GLN A 46 -6.65 27.15 4.78
N HIS A 47 -7.47 27.51 3.80
CA HIS A 47 -7.61 26.68 2.59
C HIS A 47 -7.43 27.35 1.22
N LEU A 48 -6.85 28.54 1.17
CA LEU A 48 -6.06 28.89 -0.03
C LEU A 48 -4.68 28.25 0.15
N ARG A 49 -4.56 26.94 -0.11
CA ARG A 49 -3.25 26.37 -0.45
C ARG A 49 -3.18 26.30 -1.97
N PRO A 50 -2.46 27.24 -2.62
CA PRO A 50 -2.15 27.11 -4.03
C PRO A 50 -1.45 25.77 -4.24
N ARG A 51 -1.99 24.97 -5.17
CA ARG A 51 -1.37 23.74 -5.64
C ARG A 51 -0.11 24.12 -6.44
N PRO A 52 1.11 23.76 -6.02
CA PRO A 52 2.28 23.95 -6.87
C PRO A 52 2.31 22.84 -7.94
N PRO A 53 2.81 23.16 -9.14
CA PRO A 53 2.62 22.37 -10.35
C PRO A 53 3.51 21.11 -10.40
N SER A 54 2.95 20.06 -11.01
CA SER A 54 3.57 18.89 -11.65
C SER A 54 5.07 18.61 -11.41
N LYS A 55 5.45 18.25 -10.18
CA LYS A 55 6.16 16.99 -10.04
C LYS A 55 5.16 16.04 -9.40
N GLN A 56 4.51 15.21 -10.25
CA GLN A 56 3.83 14.00 -9.78
C GLN A 56 4.64 13.40 -8.63
N CYS A 57 3.94 12.84 -7.63
CA CYS A 57 4.56 12.16 -6.49
C CYS A 57 5.80 11.36 -6.91
N GLN A 58 6.79 11.24 -6.03
CA GLN A 58 8.07 10.63 -6.42
C GLN A 58 7.87 9.21 -6.94
N ARG A 59 8.91 8.64 -7.55
CA ARG A 59 8.86 7.26 -8.02
C ARG A 59 8.30 6.34 -6.93
N ASN A 60 7.28 5.56 -7.31
CA ASN A 60 6.55 4.62 -6.45
C ASN A 60 5.68 5.26 -5.35
N GLU A 61 5.36 6.54 -5.49
CA GLU A 61 4.36 7.23 -4.68
C GLU A 61 3.10 7.53 -5.50
N GLU A 62 1.98 7.68 -4.80
CA GLU A 62 0.70 8.15 -5.34
C GLU A 62 0.09 9.20 -4.40
N TYR A 63 -0.65 10.15 -4.98
CA TYR A 63 -1.34 11.15 -4.18
C TYR A 63 -2.59 10.52 -3.59
N LYS A 64 -2.71 10.52 -2.26
CA LYS A 64 -3.91 10.07 -1.55
C LYS A 64 -4.54 11.26 -0.83
N LYS A 65 -5.87 11.27 -0.80
CA LYS A 65 -6.66 12.30 -0.11
C LYS A 65 -7.32 11.69 1.12
N CYS A 66 -7.26 12.40 2.25
CA CYS A 66 -7.94 12.04 3.48
C CYS A 66 -7.72 10.58 3.93
N VAL A 67 -6.46 10.22 4.14
CA VAL A 67 -6.06 8.89 4.65
C VAL A 67 -5.51 9.00 6.06
N SER A 68 -5.65 7.90 6.81
CA SER A 68 -5.13 7.76 8.18
C SER A 68 -3.65 8.13 8.28
N GLY A 69 -3.30 9.00 9.22
CA GLY A 69 -1.93 9.34 9.55
C GLY A 69 -1.08 8.11 9.86
N SER A 70 -1.54 7.16 10.67
CA SER A 70 -0.71 6.00 11.06
C SER A 70 -0.62 4.89 10.00
N CYS A 71 -1.60 4.77 9.10
CA CYS A 71 -1.70 3.66 8.14
C CYS A 71 -1.68 4.03 6.64
N ARG A 72 -1.48 5.31 6.29
CA ARG A 72 -1.45 5.81 4.89
C ARG A 72 -0.47 5.10 3.94
N GLU A 73 0.60 4.49 4.45
CA GLU A 73 1.62 3.77 3.69
C GLU A 73 2.34 2.70 4.52
N GLY A 74 2.89 1.70 3.83
CA GLY A 74 3.81 0.74 4.44
C GLY A 74 5.15 1.40 4.78
N ARG A 75 5.76 1.01 5.89
CA ARG A 75 7.11 1.43 6.28
C ARG A 75 7.98 0.20 6.49
N CYS A 76 9.24 0.25 6.06
CA CYS A 76 10.14 -0.90 6.18
C CYS A 76 10.30 -1.37 7.64
N ASN A 77 10.19 -0.46 8.61
CA ASN A 77 10.27 -0.81 10.03
C ASN A 77 9.12 -1.70 10.51
N TYR A 78 7.99 -1.78 9.81
CA TYR A 78 6.87 -2.66 10.16
C TYR A 78 7.27 -4.13 10.06
N LEU A 79 8.18 -4.49 9.15
CA LEU A 79 8.69 -5.86 9.03
C LEU A 79 9.49 -6.30 10.27
N ARG A 80 10.05 -5.35 11.03
CA ARG A 80 10.80 -5.62 12.26
C ARG A 80 9.97 -5.44 13.53
N LYS A 81 9.14 -4.40 13.58
CA LYS A 81 8.38 -4.01 14.78
C LYS A 81 6.97 -4.58 14.83
N GLY A 82 6.48 -5.11 13.71
CA GLY A 82 5.06 -5.39 13.52
C GLY A 82 4.32 -4.23 12.84
N TRP A 83 3.15 -4.56 12.32
CA TRP A 83 2.21 -3.58 11.79
C TRP A 83 1.50 -2.84 12.93
N PRO A 84 0.99 -1.61 12.70
CA PRO A 84 0.18 -0.94 13.71
C PRO A 84 -1.12 -1.72 13.96
N ASP A 85 -1.47 -1.93 15.23
CA ASP A 85 -2.70 -2.63 15.63
C ASP A 85 -3.97 -1.85 15.25
N ALA A 86 -3.88 -0.52 15.19
CA ALA A 86 -4.96 0.36 14.84
C ALA A 86 -4.51 1.58 14.01
N CYS A 87 -5.43 2.05 13.18
CA CYS A 87 -5.24 3.22 12.33
C CYS A 87 -5.90 4.45 12.94
N THR A 88 -5.22 5.60 12.92
CA THR A 88 -5.79 6.88 13.35
C THR A 88 -6.87 7.33 12.35
N LEU A 89 -7.92 8.01 12.83
CA LEU A 89 -9.04 8.49 12.00
C LEU A 89 -8.84 9.94 11.48
N ASP A 90 -7.60 10.44 11.53
CA ASP A 90 -7.24 11.74 11.00
C ASP A 90 -7.23 11.76 9.46
N CYS A 91 -7.45 12.96 8.88
CA CYS A 91 -7.61 13.17 7.45
C CYS A 91 -6.35 13.82 6.85
N VAL A 92 -5.34 13.01 6.51
CA VAL A 92 -4.08 13.52 5.93
C VAL A 92 -4.10 13.33 4.41
N SER A 93 -3.71 14.37 3.66
CA SER A 93 -3.58 14.30 2.20
C SER A 93 -2.14 14.59 1.77
N GLY A 94 -1.64 13.86 0.77
CA GLY A 94 -0.26 13.98 0.32
C GLY A 94 0.21 12.81 -0.55
N CYS A 95 1.50 12.80 -0.88
CA CYS A 95 2.14 11.70 -1.59
C CYS A 95 2.59 10.61 -0.62
N PHE A 96 2.12 9.39 -0.86
CA PHE A 96 2.40 8.23 -0.04
C PHE A 96 2.81 7.04 -0.90
N CYS A 97 3.50 6.05 -0.32
CA CYS A 97 3.88 4.87 -1.10
C CYS A 97 2.66 4.17 -1.70
N LYS A 98 2.80 3.76 -2.97
CA LYS A 98 1.85 2.88 -3.65
C LYS A 98 1.73 1.55 -2.92
N ARG A 99 0.61 0.85 -3.11
CA ARG A 99 0.45 -0.52 -2.62
C ARG A 99 1.63 -1.41 -3.08
N GLY A 100 2.16 -2.23 -2.17
CA GLY A 100 3.33 -3.09 -2.43
C GLY A 100 4.69 -2.39 -2.24
N TYR A 101 4.70 -1.07 -2.06
CA TYR A 101 5.90 -0.30 -1.74
C TYR A 101 5.90 0.15 -0.28
N PHE A 102 7.09 0.21 0.31
CA PHE A 102 7.33 0.55 1.70
C PHE A 102 8.33 1.70 1.77
N ARG A 103 8.07 2.66 2.65
CA ARG A 103 8.99 3.78 2.87
C ARG A 103 10.17 3.31 3.71
N ASN A 104 11.36 3.47 3.16
CA ASN A 104 12.61 3.18 3.86
C ASN A 104 13.13 4.38 4.67
N TYR A 105 14.24 4.20 5.40
CA TYR A 105 14.84 5.28 6.22
C TYR A 105 15.34 6.46 5.37
N ARG A 106 15.69 6.22 4.10
CA ARG A 106 16.06 7.23 3.10
C ARG A 106 14.86 7.96 2.48
N ARG A 107 13.66 7.75 3.04
CA ARG A 107 12.37 8.31 2.59
C ARG A 107 11.97 7.94 1.15
N LYS A 108 12.48 6.83 0.61
CA LYS A 108 12.11 6.30 -0.70
C LYS A 108 11.12 5.16 -0.57
N CYS A 109 10.16 5.08 -1.50
CA CYS A 109 9.24 3.96 -1.62
C CYS A 109 9.91 2.83 -2.42
N VAL A 110 10.30 1.77 -1.73
CA VAL A 110 10.99 0.60 -2.28
C VAL A 110 10.09 -0.63 -2.19
N LEU A 111 10.35 -1.66 -2.99
CA LEU A 111 9.64 -2.93 -2.88
C LEU A 111 9.93 -3.57 -1.52
N GLY A 112 8.94 -4.25 -0.94
CA GLY A 112 9.05 -4.83 0.41
C GLY A 112 10.30 -5.71 0.60
N TYR A 113 10.71 -6.47 -0.42
CA TYR A 113 11.92 -7.31 -0.32
C TYR A 113 13.22 -6.49 -0.09
N ARG A 114 13.28 -5.24 -0.57
CA ARG A 114 14.44 -4.35 -0.36
C ARG A 114 14.51 -3.83 1.07
N CYS A 115 13.40 -3.83 1.80
CA CYS A 115 13.42 -3.51 3.23
C CYS A 115 14.21 -4.55 4.03
N PHE A 116 14.16 -5.84 3.67
CA PHE A 116 14.93 -6.87 4.36
C PHE A 116 16.44 -6.69 4.17
N GLN A 117 16.87 -6.25 2.99
CA GLN A 117 18.29 -5.95 2.73
C GLN A 117 18.81 -4.81 3.63
N GLU A 118 17.97 -3.83 3.98
CA GLU A 118 18.35 -2.75 4.89
C GLU A 118 18.32 -3.15 6.37
N ILE A 119 17.58 -4.19 6.74
CA ILE A 119 17.45 -4.69 8.11
C ILE A 119 18.53 -5.74 8.43
N ILE A 120 19.11 -6.38 7.41
CA ILE A 120 20.17 -7.39 7.57
C ILE A 120 21.53 -6.78 7.20
N PRO A 121 22.31 -6.24 8.17
CA PRO A 121 23.74 -6.06 7.99
C PRO A 121 24.54 -7.36 8.26
N TYR A 122 23.88 -8.52 8.45
CA TYR A 122 24.51 -9.76 8.95
C TYR A 122 24.52 -10.93 7.95
N GLY A 123 24.53 -10.65 6.65
CA GLY A 123 24.66 -11.71 5.62
C GLY A 123 26.10 -12.01 5.19
N SER A 124 27.05 -11.11 5.43
CA SER A 124 28.41 -11.18 4.87
C SER A 124 29.50 -11.43 5.91
N LYS A 125 29.15 -11.79 7.15
CA LYS A 125 30.12 -11.99 8.25
C LYS A 125 30.07 -13.38 8.90
N LEU A 126 29.42 -14.35 8.25
CA LEU A 126 29.36 -15.75 8.69
C LEU A 126 30.08 -16.70 7.71
N GLN A 127 30.98 -16.16 6.88
CA GLN A 127 31.80 -16.93 5.92
C GLN A 127 33.32 -16.71 6.10
N GLU A 128 33.75 -16.21 7.26
CA GLU A 128 35.16 -16.28 7.67
C GLU A 128 35.25 -16.83 9.10
#